data_AF-A0A1D8FIA6-F1
#
_entry.id   AF-A0A1D8FIA6-F1
#
_cell.length_a   1.000
_cell.length_b   1.000
_cell.length_c   1.000
_cell.angle_alpha   90.00
_cell.angle_beta   90.00
_cell.angle_gamma   90.00
#
_symmetry.space_group_name_H-M   'P 1'
#
loop_
_entity.id
_entity.type
_entity.pdbx_description
1 polymer ?
#
loop_
_entity_poly.entity_id
_entity_poly.type
_entity_poly.pdbx_seq_one_letter_code
_entity_poly.pdbx_strand_id
1 'polypeptide(L)'
;MNMYIEKLTNLLLEKNEMISYIQAKTWVELLWSDFEATYAKAGHAYQGEKMTEKIVTQWIENYGGQLHLFQSSRNDVNDYLNQSRGLLH
;
A
#
# COMPACT_ATOMS: atom_id res chain seq x y z
N MET A 1 10.73 8.78 -4.42
CA MET A 1 9.42 8.10 -4.40
C MET A 1 9.45 6.73 -5.11
N ASN A 2 9.64 6.66 -6.44
CA ASN A 2 9.51 5.40 -7.21
C ASN A 2 10.33 4.21 -6.68
N MET A 3 11.55 4.44 -6.21
CA MET A 3 12.39 3.39 -5.62
C MET A 3 11.78 2.78 -4.34
N TYR A 4 11.16 3.60 -3.50
CA TYR A 4 10.50 3.12 -2.28
C TYR A 4 9.20 2.39 -2.59
N ILE A 5 8.43 2.88 -3.56
CA ILE A 5 7.20 2.22 -4.02
C ILE A 5 7.52 0.81 -4.52
N GLU A 6 8.55 0.65 -5.35
CA GLU A 6 8.95 -0.66 -5.86
C GLU A 6 9.42 -1.60 -4.74
N LYS A 7 10.26 -1.11 -3.82
CA LYS A 7 10.73 -1.87 -2.66
C LYS A 7 9.57 -2.38 -1.80
N LEU A 8 8.63 -1.49 -1.46
CA LEU A 8 7.47 -1.81 -0.65
C LEU A 8 6.49 -2.72 -1.37
N THR A 9 6.38 -2.60 -2.71
CA THR A 9 5.55 -3.48 -3.53
C THR A 9 6.07 -4.91 -3.47
N ASN A 10 7.38 -5.09 -3.62
CA ASN A 10 8.02 -6.41 -3.51
C ASN A 10 7.86 -6.99 -2.10
N LEU A 11 8.05 -6.19 -1.06
CA LEU A 11 7.80 -6.62 0.33
C LEU A 11 6.35 -7.10 0.51
N LEU A 12 5.38 -6.37 -0.04
CA LEU A 12 3.99 -6.73 0.10
C LEU A 12 3.65 -8.03 -0.66
N LEU A 13 4.25 -8.26 -1.83
CA LEU A 13 4.10 -9.51 -2.56
C LEU A 13 4.69 -10.70 -1.79
N GLU A 14 5.85 -10.54 -1.16
CA GLU A 14 6.44 -11.56 -0.28
C GLU A 14 5.52 -11.91 0.90
N LYS A 15 4.71 -10.94 1.37
CA LYS A 15 3.78 -11.12 2.49
C LYS A 15 2.41 -11.63 2.09
N ASN A 16 2.00 -11.45 0.83
CA ASN A 16 0.63 -11.68 0.39
C ASN A 16 0.60 -12.22 -1.04
N GLU A 17 0.55 -13.54 -1.14
CA GLU A 17 0.46 -14.28 -2.42
C GLU A 17 -0.92 -14.20 -3.07
N MET A 18 -1.92 -13.62 -2.39
CA MET A 18 -3.30 -13.52 -2.87
C MET A 18 -3.57 -12.25 -3.71
N ILE A 19 -2.56 -11.40 -3.89
CA ILE A 19 -2.68 -10.17 -4.68
C ILE A 19 -1.62 -10.12 -5.78
N SER A 20 -2.00 -9.58 -6.93
CA SER A 20 -1.09 -9.33 -8.04
C SER A 20 -0.15 -8.16 -7.75
N TYR A 21 0.94 -8.06 -8.51
CA TYR A 21 1.86 -6.92 -8.45
C TYR A 21 1.15 -5.57 -8.59
N ILE A 22 0.19 -5.45 -9.51
CA ILE A 22 -0.56 -4.21 -9.73
C ILE A 22 -1.36 -3.83 -8.48
N GLN A 23 -2.01 -4.80 -7.84
CA GLN A 23 -2.74 -4.56 -6.59
C GLN A 23 -1.80 -4.21 -5.44
N ALA A 24 -0.67 -4.91 -5.32
CA ALA A 24 0.33 -4.60 -4.30
C ALA A 24 0.84 -3.16 -4.46
N LYS A 25 1.19 -2.75 -5.69
CA LYS A 25 1.61 -1.38 -5.99
C LYS A 25 0.51 -0.37 -5.65
N THR A 26 -0.74 -0.67 -6.00
CA THR A 26 -1.90 0.18 -5.71
C THR A 26 -2.09 0.36 -4.21
N TRP A 27 -1.98 -0.72 -3.43
CA TRP A 27 -2.02 -0.67 -1.97
C TRP A 27 -0.89 0.17 -1.39
N VAL A 28 0.34 0.00 -1.87
CA VAL A 28 1.50 0.77 -1.42
C VAL A 28 1.32 2.27 -1.69
N GLU A 29 0.85 2.64 -2.88
CA GLU A 29 0.58 4.03 -3.24
C GLU A 29 -0.55 4.64 -2.37
N LEU A 30 -1.60 3.88 -2.08
CA LEU A 30 -2.68 4.29 -1.18
C LEU A 30 -2.15 4.51 0.25
N LEU A 31 -1.45 3.54 0.82
CA LEU A 31 -0.88 3.63 2.17
C LEU A 31 0.09 4.81 2.30
N TRP A 32 0.93 5.01 1.29
CA TRP A 32 1.86 6.15 1.24
C TRP A 32 1.12 7.48 1.29
N SER A 33 0.14 7.66 0.39
CA SER A 33 -0.65 8.89 0.31
C SER A 33 -1.45 9.14 1.59
N ASP A 34 -2.02 8.09 2.19
CA ASP A 34 -2.79 8.20 3.43
C ASP A 34 -1.93 8.64 4.60
N PHE A 35 -0.70 8.12 4.70
CA PHE A 35 0.25 8.57 5.72
C PHE A 35 0.62 10.05 5.51
N GLU A 36 1.01 10.45 4.30
CA GLU A 36 1.42 11.83 4.02
C GLU A 36 0.29 12.82 4.30
N ALA A 37 -0.94 12.48 3.90
CA ALA A 37 -2.12 13.30 4.17
C ALA A 37 -2.43 13.40 5.67
N THR A 38 -2.36 12.29 6.41
CA THR A 38 -2.60 12.27 7.86
C THR A 38 -1.54 13.04 8.62
N TYR A 39 -0.28 12.87 8.25
CA TYR A 39 0.86 13.52 8.87
C TYR A 39 0.85 15.04 8.63
N ALA A 40 0.52 15.48 7.42
CA ALA A 40 0.35 16.89 7.09
C ALA A 40 -0.79 17.55 7.90
N LYS A 41 -1.93 16.84 8.06
CA LYS A 41 -3.06 17.32 8.87
C LYS A 41 -2.73 17.48 10.35
N ALA A 42 -1.79 16.68 10.88
CA ALA A 42 -1.33 16.79 12.27
C ALA A 42 -0.41 18.01 12.52
N GLY A 43 -0.15 18.85 11.52
CA GLY A 43 0.65 20.07 11.66
C GLY A 43 2.17 19.80 11.78
N HIS A 44 2.61 18.58 11.53
CA HIS A 44 4.01 18.22 11.57
C HIS A 44 4.73 18.59 10.26
N ALA A 45 5.97 19.09 10.37
CA ALA A 45 6.83 19.30 9.22
C ALA A 45 7.16 17.95 8.57
N TYR A 46 6.86 17.81 7.28
CA TYR A 46 7.10 16.60 6.49
C TYR A 46 8.54 16.09 6.69
N GLN A 47 8.68 14.90 7.26
CA GLN A 47 9.99 14.30 7.58
C GLN A 47 10.64 13.59 6.38
N GLY A 48 10.05 13.73 5.18
CA GLY A 48 10.59 13.15 3.96
C GLY A 48 10.19 11.69 3.72
N GLU A 49 10.50 11.24 2.52
CA GLU A 49 10.15 9.91 2.01
C GLU A 49 10.68 8.75 2.88
N LYS A 50 11.81 8.93 3.59
CA LYS A 50 12.39 7.90 4.47
C LYS A 50 11.49 7.59 5.68
N MET A 51 10.83 8.62 6.24
CA MET A 51 9.91 8.39 7.35
C MET A 51 8.64 7.70 6.86
N THR A 52 8.11 8.14 5.71
CA THR A 52 6.95 7.50 5.09
C THR A 52 7.24 6.02 4.79
N GLU A 53 8.39 5.71 4.18
CA GLU A 53 8.77 4.33 3.88
C GLU A 53 8.85 3.46 5.14
N LYS A 54 9.43 3.98 6.24
CA LYS A 54 9.51 3.25 7.51
C LYS A 54 8.12 2.91 8.05
N ILE A 55 7.18 3.86 8.01
CA ILE A 55 5.82 3.65 8.52
C ILE A 55 5.04 2.70 7.62
N VAL A 56 5.10 2.87 6.31
CA VAL A 56 4.41 1.99 5.36
C VAL A 56 4.98 0.56 5.44
N THR A 57 6.29 0.39 5.65
CA THR A 57 6.91 -0.91 5.93
C THR A 57 6.25 -1.57 7.14
N GLN A 58 6.09 -0.85 8.25
CA GLN A 58 5.44 -1.39 9.44
C GLN A 58 3.98 -1.79 9.20
N TRP A 59 3.23 -1.03 8.40
CA TRP A 59 1.86 -1.40 8.04
C TRP A 59 1.81 -2.64 7.16
N ILE A 60 2.72 -2.79 6.20
CA ILE A 60 2.83 -3.99 5.37
C ILE A 60 3.20 -5.21 6.21
N GLU A 61 4.16 -5.08 7.12
CA GLU A 61 4.54 -6.17 8.03
C GLU A 61 3.38 -6.63 8.92
N ASN A 62 2.58 -5.69 9.43
CA ASN A 62 1.49 -5.99 10.36
C ASN A 62 0.20 -6.46 9.66
N TYR A 63 -0.12 -5.90 8.50
CA TYR A 63 -1.43 -6.07 7.84
C TYR A 63 -1.35 -6.59 6.40
N GLY A 64 -0.16 -6.59 5.79
CA GLY A 64 0.06 -6.88 4.37
C GLY A 64 -0.55 -8.21 3.91
N GLY A 65 -0.37 -9.27 4.71
CA GLY A 65 -0.89 -10.62 4.41
C GLY A 65 -2.42 -10.73 4.36
N GLN A 66 -3.14 -9.72 4.88
CA GLN A 66 -4.60 -9.71 4.94
C GLN A 66 -5.22 -8.63 4.05
N LEU A 67 -4.42 -7.84 3.31
CA LEU A 67 -4.93 -6.71 2.51
C LEU A 67 -6.00 -7.12 1.48
N HIS A 68 -5.98 -8.36 1.00
CA HIS A 68 -7.00 -8.89 0.07
C HIS A 68 -8.41 -9.04 0.70
N LEU A 69 -8.50 -8.95 2.02
CA LEU A 69 -9.77 -9.00 2.77
C LEU A 69 -10.38 -7.61 2.97
N PHE A 70 -9.60 -6.55 2.79
CA PHE A 70 -10.04 -5.17 3.03
C PHE A 70 -10.61 -4.53 1.77
N GLN A 71 -11.54 -3.60 1.98
CA GLN A 71 -12.03 -2.70 0.96
C GLN A 71 -11.43 -1.32 1.20
N SER A 72 -10.95 -0.68 0.14
CA SER A 72 -10.61 0.75 0.13
C SER A 72 -11.89 1.57 0.32
N SER A 73 -11.78 2.77 0.89
CA SER A 73 -12.89 3.73 0.94
C SER A 73 -13.13 4.44 -0.41
N ARG A 74 -12.15 4.35 -1.32
CA ARG A 74 -12.20 4.92 -2.67
C ARG A 74 -12.75 3.87 -3.65
N ASN A 75 -13.93 4.15 -4.24
CA ASN A 75 -14.65 3.19 -5.10
C ASN A 75 -13.87 2.80 -6.36
N ASP A 76 -13.24 3.78 -7.02
CA ASP A 76 -12.35 3.55 -8.17
C ASP A 76 -11.20 2.60 -7.81
N VAL A 77 -10.57 2.81 -6.65
CA VAL A 77 -9.50 1.92 -6.15
C VAL A 77 -10.05 0.53 -5.82
N ASN A 78 -11.25 0.42 -5.24
CA ASN A 78 -11.88 -0.87 -5.01
C ASN A 78 -12.08 -1.67 -6.29
N ASP A 79 -12.49 -1.03 -7.38
CA ASP A 79 -12.67 -1.72 -8.65
C ASP A 79 -11.35 -2.30 -9.16
N TYR A 80 -10.25 -1.56 -9.03
CA TYR A 80 -8.90 -2.07 -9.35
C TYR A 80 -8.46 -3.19 -8.41
N LEU A 81 -8.76 -3.09 -7.11
CA LEU A 81 -8.39 -4.09 -6.12
C LEU A 81 -9.24 -5.37 -6.21
N ASN A 82 -10.47 -5.30 -6.72
CA ASN A 82 -11.37 -6.45 -6.84
C ASN A 82 -11.25 -7.18 -8.19
N GLN A 83 -10.66 -6.56 -9.21
CA GLN A 83 -10.58 -7.11 -10.57
C GLN A 83 -9.76 -8.41 -10.70
N SER A 84 -8.96 -8.82 -9.70
CA SER A 84 -8.08 -9.99 -9.82
C SER A 84 -8.52 -11.27 -9.11
N ARG A 85 -9.74 -11.36 -8.55
CA ARG A 85 -10.27 -12.65 -8.05
C ARG A 85 -10.32 -13.77 -9.11
N GLY A 86 -9.97 -13.48 -10.37
CA GLY A 86 -9.98 -14.41 -11.49
C GLY A 86 -8.65 -14.65 -12.20
N LEU A 87 -7.49 -14.18 -11.73
CA LEU A 87 -6.20 -14.46 -12.39
C LEU A 87 -5.11 -14.87 -11.39
N LEU A 88 -5.30 -16.06 -10.79
CA LEU A 88 -4.18 -16.89 -10.35
C LEU A 88 -3.74 -17.67 -11.59
N HIS A 89 -2.62 -17.30 -12.20
CA HIS A 89 -1.97 -18.07 -13.26
C HIS A 89 -0.71 -18.72 -12.70
#